data_AF-A0A127K3B2-F1
#
_entry.id   AF-A0A127K3B2-F1
#
_cell.length_a   1.000
_cell.length_b   1.000
_cell.length_c   1.000
_cell.angle_alpha   90.00
_cell.angle_beta   90.00
_cell.angle_gamma   90.00
#
_symmetry.space_group_name_H-M   'P 1'
#
loop_
_entity.id
_entity.type
_entity.pdbx_description
1 polymer ?
#
loop_
_entity_poly.entity_id
_entity_poly.type
_entity_poly.pdbx_seq_one_letter_code
_entity_poly.pdbx_strand_id
1 'polypeptide(L)'
;MLAARLAEAPIAEDNLAVLCDCLAFWTFRYREPEGFSARFADLRFRANDQREVVEGVLLGTHGGLNEKLLSLMVIVYRLRNNLFHGLKTIDMLNKQVQNLDTASRCLGALVRATRSHLILN
;
A
#
# COMPACT_ATOMS: atom_id res chain seq x y z
N MET A 1 -13.04 36.13 -10.46
CA MET A 1 -13.16 35.51 -9.12
C MET A 1 -13.02 33.99 -9.26
N LEU A 2 -11.78 33.52 -9.49
CA LEU A 2 -11.45 32.17 -9.98
C LEU A 2 -10.70 31.37 -8.89
N ALA A 3 -11.13 31.47 -7.63
CA ALA A 3 -10.42 30.91 -6.49
C ALA A 3 -11.12 29.68 -5.86
N ALA A 4 -12.10 29.08 -6.55
CA ALA A 4 -12.97 28.04 -5.96
C ALA A 4 -12.90 26.65 -6.63
N ARG A 5 -11.88 26.37 -7.47
CA ARG A 5 -11.77 25.09 -8.19
C ARG A 5 -10.51 24.25 -7.86
N LEU A 6 -9.83 24.55 -6.75
CA LEU A 6 -8.63 23.82 -6.31
C LEU A 6 -8.86 23.08 -4.99
N ALA A 7 -10.08 22.56 -4.76
CA ALA A 7 -10.26 21.51 -3.77
C ALA A 7 -9.91 20.19 -4.47
N GLU A 8 -8.83 19.55 -4.04
CA GLU A 8 -8.50 18.16 -4.37
C GLU A 8 -9.80 17.35 -4.37
N ALA A 9 -10.18 16.77 -5.51
CA ALA A 9 -11.42 15.99 -5.55
C ALA A 9 -11.29 14.89 -4.49
N PRO A 10 -12.19 14.85 -3.49
CA PRO A 10 -12.04 13.92 -2.38
C PRO A 10 -12.05 12.50 -2.92
N ILE A 11 -11.17 11.65 -2.36
CA ILE A 11 -11.20 10.22 -2.65
C ILE A 11 -12.61 9.72 -2.31
N ALA A 12 -13.27 9.09 -3.29
CA ALA A 12 -14.60 8.53 -3.07
C ALA A 12 -14.58 7.60 -1.85
N GLU A 13 -15.59 7.71 -0.99
CA GLU A 13 -15.67 7.04 0.31
C GLU A 13 -15.42 5.53 0.21
N ASP A 14 -16.02 4.88 -0.80
CA ASP A 14 -15.81 3.45 -1.07
C ASP A 14 -14.32 3.10 -1.32
N ASN A 15 -13.58 3.95 -2.05
CA ASN A 15 -12.16 3.72 -2.29
C ASN A 15 -11.36 3.96 -1.00
N LEU A 16 -11.72 4.96 -0.20
CA LEU A 16 -11.06 5.21 1.08
C LEU A 16 -11.27 4.05 2.05
N ALA A 17 -12.48 3.50 2.13
CA ALA A 17 -12.78 2.30 2.93
C ALA A 17 -11.91 1.11 2.49
N VAL A 18 -11.82 0.84 1.18
CA VAL A 18 -10.94 -0.22 0.65
C VAL A 18 -9.47 0.02 1.01
N LEU A 19 -8.98 1.26 0.93
CA LEU A 19 -7.60 1.59 1.29
C LEU A 19 -7.34 1.40 2.79
N CYS A 20 -8.30 1.76 3.65
CA CYS A 20 -8.26 1.51 5.09
C CYS A 20 -8.21 0.00 5.40
N ASP A 21 -9.05 -0.80 4.74
CA ASP A 21 -9.04 -2.26 4.89
C ASP A 21 -7.70 -2.87 4.47
N CYS A 22 -7.15 -2.39 3.35
CA CYS A 22 -5.83 -2.83 2.88
C CYS A 22 -4.74 -2.47 3.89
N LEU A 23 -4.77 -1.25 4.44
CA LEU A 23 -3.81 -0.83 5.46
C LEU A 23 -3.93 -1.71 6.71
N ALA A 24 -5.14 -1.98 7.20
CA ALA A 24 -5.37 -2.87 8.32
C ALA A 24 -4.80 -4.27 8.08
N PHE A 25 -5.01 -4.82 6.88
CA PHE A 25 -4.45 -6.12 6.49
C PHE A 25 -2.92 -6.13 6.52
N TRP A 26 -2.26 -5.12 5.93
CA TRP A 26 -0.81 -5.06 5.89
C TRP A 26 -0.20 -4.79 7.26
N THR A 27 -0.83 -3.94 8.08
CA THR A 27 -0.46 -3.73 9.47
C THR A 27 -0.50 -5.05 10.23
N PHE A 28 -1.61 -5.79 10.16
CA PHE A 28 -1.72 -7.10 10.81
C PHE A 28 -0.67 -8.10 10.32
N ARG A 29 -0.37 -8.12 9.02
CA ARG A 29 0.58 -9.06 8.42
C ARG A 29 2.04 -8.77 8.82
N TYR A 30 2.40 -7.49 8.88
CA TYR A 30 3.79 -7.06 9.00
C TYR A 30 4.19 -6.64 10.39
N ARG A 31 3.25 -6.35 11.29
CA ARG A 31 3.54 -5.98 12.67
C ARG A 31 3.49 -7.21 13.58
N GLU A 32 4.38 -7.20 14.56
CA GLU A 32 4.38 -8.09 15.71
C GLU A 32 4.50 -7.22 16.98
N PRO A 33 4.20 -7.75 18.18
CA PRO A 33 4.30 -6.97 19.42
C PRO A 33 5.67 -6.30 19.60
N GLU A 34 6.74 -6.98 19.19
CA GLU A 34 8.14 -6.54 19.34
C GLU A 34 8.64 -5.70 18.15
N GLY A 35 7.81 -5.42 17.12
CA GLY A 35 8.25 -4.66 15.95
C GLY A 35 7.64 -5.13 14.62
N PHE A 36 8.51 -5.46 13.66
CA PHE A 36 8.11 -5.94 12.34
C PHE A 36 8.45 -7.41 12.17
N SER A 37 7.55 -8.17 11.56
CA SER A 37 7.72 -9.60 11.30
C SER A 37 8.80 -9.87 10.26
N ALA A 38 9.32 -11.10 10.22
CA ALA A 38 10.23 -11.54 9.16
C ALA A 38 9.63 -11.35 7.75
N ARG A 39 8.29 -11.42 7.62
CA ARG A 39 7.57 -11.18 6.36
C ARG A 39 7.70 -9.74 5.88
N PHE A 40 7.90 -8.78 6.78
CA PHE A 40 8.16 -7.39 6.41
C PHE A 40 9.55 -7.24 5.82
N ALA A 41 10.56 -7.91 6.38
CA ALA A 41 11.90 -7.95 5.81
C ALA A 41 11.91 -8.56 4.39
N ASP A 42 11.02 -9.54 4.13
CA ASP A 42 10.82 -10.15 2.81
C ASP A 42 10.21 -9.21 1.76
N LEU A 43 9.77 -7.99 2.11
CA LEU A 43 9.47 -6.94 1.13
C LEU A 43 10.74 -6.43 0.43
N ARG A 44 11.93 -6.69 1.00
CA ARG A 44 13.23 -6.40 0.39
C ARG A 44 13.34 -4.97 -0.11
N PHE A 45 13.01 -4.00 0.75
CA PHE A 45 13.09 -2.56 0.47
C PHE A 45 14.44 -2.16 -0.16
N ARG A 46 14.41 -1.15 -1.03
CA ARG A 46 15.52 -0.53 -1.76
C ARG A 46 15.65 0.87 -1.17
N ALA A 47 16.81 1.48 -1.39
CA ALA A 47 17.11 2.81 -0.87
C ALA A 47 15.99 3.85 -1.16
N ASN A 48 15.36 3.78 -2.35
CA ASN A 48 14.37 4.79 -2.77
C ASN A 48 12.92 4.44 -2.41
N ASP A 49 12.65 3.34 -1.70
CA ASP A 49 11.28 2.94 -1.35
C ASP A 49 10.71 3.67 -0.13
N GLN A 50 11.45 4.62 0.45
CA GLN A 50 11.02 5.41 1.62
C GLN A 50 10.55 4.51 2.77
N ARG A 51 11.39 3.54 3.13
CA ARG A 51 11.07 2.51 4.12
C ARG A 51 10.62 3.10 5.45
N GLU A 52 11.23 4.19 5.89
CA GLU A 52 10.92 4.88 7.14
C GLU A 52 9.46 5.38 7.17
N VAL A 53 8.94 5.85 6.03
CA VAL A 53 7.54 6.29 5.91
C VAL A 53 6.59 5.09 6.04
N VAL A 54 6.92 3.99 5.38
CA VAL A 54 6.12 2.75 5.47
C VAL A 54 6.10 2.22 6.90
N GLU A 55 7.25 2.20 7.56
CA GLU A 55 7.35 1.80 8.95
C GLU A 55 6.51 2.71 9.85
N GLY A 56 6.63 4.03 9.69
CA GLY A 56 5.87 5.01 10.47
C GLY A 56 4.36 4.86 10.32
N VAL A 57 3.88 4.60 9.09
CA VAL A 57 2.45 4.38 8.83
C VAL A 57 1.95 3.08 9.48
N LEU A 58 2.71 1.98 9.38
CA LEU A 58 2.33 0.70 9.99
C LEU A 58 2.46 0.71 11.53
N LEU A 59 3.31 1.58 12.07
CA LEU A 59 3.44 1.87 13.51
C LEU A 59 2.35 2.81 14.02
N GLY A 60 1.67 3.53 13.13
CA GLY A 60 0.72 4.58 13.49
C GLY A 60 1.36 5.90 13.94
N THR A 61 2.68 6.04 13.81
CA THR A 61 3.39 7.31 14.09
C THR A 61 3.27 8.30 12.93
N HIS A 62 2.93 7.83 11.73
CA HIS A 62 2.59 8.63 10.56
C HIS A 62 1.15 8.36 10.16
N GLY A 63 0.44 9.39 9.68
CA GLY A 63 -1.02 9.31 9.54
C GLY A 63 -1.60 10.10 8.36
N GLY A 64 -0.78 10.87 7.65
CA GLY A 64 -1.21 11.67 6.51
C GLY A 64 -1.74 10.80 5.38
N LEU A 65 -2.71 11.32 4.62
CA LEU A 65 -3.31 10.59 3.51
C LEU A 65 -2.24 10.19 2.48
N ASN A 66 -1.37 11.12 2.08
CA ASN A 66 -0.30 10.86 1.11
C ASN A 66 0.70 9.81 1.58
N GLU A 67 1.04 9.81 2.88
CA GLU A 67 1.96 8.81 3.47
C GLU A 67 1.33 7.42 3.45
N LYS A 68 0.03 7.32 3.77
CA LYS A 68 -0.73 6.07 3.68
C LYS A 68 -0.81 5.55 2.25
N LEU A 69 -1.13 6.42 1.29
CA LEU A 69 -1.18 6.06 -0.13
C LEU A 69 0.19 5.60 -0.65
N LEU A 70 1.26 6.33 -0.33
CA LEU A 70 2.63 5.95 -0.65
C LEU A 70 2.98 4.59 -0.06
N SER A 71 2.69 4.38 1.22
CA SER A 71 3.01 3.12 1.92
C SER A 71 2.31 1.92 1.29
N LEU A 72 1.01 2.06 0.99
CA LEU A 72 0.25 1.04 0.28
C LEU A 72 0.83 0.75 -1.11
N MET A 73 1.21 1.80 -1.86
CA MET A 73 1.79 1.65 -3.19
C MET A 73 3.14 0.92 -3.15
N VAL A 74 4.02 1.27 -2.20
CA VAL A 74 5.32 0.61 -2.00
C VAL A 74 5.13 -0.86 -1.63
N ILE A 75 4.25 -1.17 -0.68
CA ILE A 75 3.97 -2.54 -0.26
C ILE A 75 3.48 -3.38 -1.44
N VAL A 76 2.51 -2.88 -2.22
CA VAL A 76 1.97 -3.57 -3.40
C VAL A 76 3.05 -3.79 -4.45
N TYR A 77 3.84 -2.75 -4.76
CA TYR A 77 4.95 -2.85 -5.71
C TYR A 77 5.98 -3.89 -5.29
N ARG A 78 6.36 -3.91 -4.01
CA ARG A 78 7.32 -4.86 -3.46
C ARG A 78 6.81 -6.29 -3.40
N LEU A 79 5.58 -6.47 -2.97
CA LEU A 79 4.93 -7.77 -3.00
C LEU A 79 4.89 -8.32 -4.43
N ARG A 80 4.45 -7.53 -5.40
CA ARG A 80 4.38 -7.95 -6.82
C ARG A 80 5.76 -8.37 -7.32
N ASN A 81 6.79 -7.57 -7.07
CA ASN A 81 8.14 -7.92 -7.53
C ASN A 81 8.67 -9.17 -6.83
N ASN A 82 8.50 -9.28 -5.52
CA ASN A 82 9.05 -10.42 -4.78
C ASN A 82 8.23 -11.69 -4.96
N LEU A 83 6.94 -11.60 -5.32
CA LEU A 83 6.06 -12.75 -5.55
C LEU A 83 6.38 -13.45 -6.87
N PHE A 84 6.69 -12.68 -7.92
CA PHE A 84 6.88 -13.21 -9.28
C PHE A 84 8.35 -13.35 -9.70
N HIS A 85 9.32 -13.05 -8.83
CA HIS A 85 10.73 -13.29 -9.12
C HIS A 85 11.19 -14.67 -8.59
N GLY A 86 11.73 -15.50 -9.50
CA GLY A 86 12.32 -16.82 -9.24
C GLY A 86 11.46 -18.02 -9.71
N LEU A 87 12.05 -19.22 -9.70
CA LEU A 87 11.37 -20.52 -9.83
C LEU A 87 10.52 -20.78 -8.58
N LYS A 88 9.40 -20.08 -8.43
CA LYS A 88 8.43 -20.38 -7.36
C LYS A 88 7.48 -21.47 -7.82
N THR A 89 7.31 -22.49 -6.99
CA THR A 89 6.36 -23.58 -7.24
C THR A 89 4.93 -23.07 -7.15
N ILE A 90 3.99 -23.77 -7.79
CA ILE A 90 2.54 -23.48 -7.68
C ILE A 90 2.07 -23.48 -6.21
N ASP A 91 2.65 -24.34 -5.36
CA ASP A 91 2.37 -24.38 -3.92
C ASP A 91 2.70 -23.05 -3.21
N MET A 92 3.81 -22.41 -3.58
CA MET A 92 4.17 -21.10 -3.02
C MET A 92 3.18 -20.01 -3.45
N LEU A 93 2.69 -20.05 -4.69
CA LEU A 93 1.67 -19.11 -5.17
C LEU A 93 0.33 -19.30 -4.45
N ASN A 94 -0.07 -20.56 -4.21
CA ASN A 94 -1.30 -20.86 -3.46
C ASN A 94 -1.27 -20.26 -2.05
N LYS A 95 -0.10 -20.25 -1.39
CA LYS A 95 0.08 -19.62 -0.07
C LYS A 95 0.07 -18.08 -0.09
N GLN A 96 -0.06 -17.47 -1.27
CA GLN A 96 -0.01 -16.02 -1.46
C GLN A 96 -1.31 -15.45 -2.03
N VAL A 97 -2.36 -16.27 -2.22
CA VAL A 97 -3.65 -15.85 -2.78
C VAL A 97 -4.23 -14.64 -2.05
N GLN A 98 -4.27 -14.66 -0.72
CA GLN A 98 -4.80 -13.54 0.06
C GLN A 98 -3.97 -12.25 -0.10
N ASN A 99 -2.65 -12.38 -0.25
CA ASN A 99 -1.78 -11.23 -0.49
C ASN A 99 -2.03 -10.65 -1.89
N LEU A 100 -2.21 -11.51 -2.89
CA LEU A 100 -2.46 -11.09 -4.27
C LEU A 100 -3.85 -10.45 -4.41
N ASP A 101 -4.88 -11.01 -3.78
CA ASP A 101 -6.22 -10.44 -3.75
C ASP A 101 -6.21 -9.04 -3.10
N THR A 102 -5.63 -8.95 -1.90
CA THR A 102 -5.53 -7.66 -1.18
C THR A 102 -4.72 -6.64 -1.98
N ALA A 103 -3.59 -7.04 -2.55
CA ALA A 103 -2.77 -6.14 -3.37
C ALA A 103 -3.51 -5.66 -4.63
N SER A 104 -4.30 -6.51 -5.26
CA SER A 104 -5.07 -6.17 -6.46
C SER A 104 -6.20 -5.19 -6.13
N ARG A 105 -6.94 -5.43 -5.04
CA ARG A 105 -7.97 -4.52 -4.52
C ARG A 105 -7.36 -3.17 -4.15
N CYS A 106 -6.23 -3.20 -3.43
CA CYS A 106 -5.47 -2.02 -3.03
C CYS A 106 -5.04 -1.20 -4.25
N LEU A 107 -4.42 -1.83 -5.25
CA LEU A 107 -3.98 -1.15 -6.47
C LEU A 107 -5.15 -0.52 -7.22
N GLY A 108 -6.28 -1.22 -7.34
CA GLY A 108 -7.47 -0.68 -7.99
C GLY A 108 -7.99 0.57 -7.28
N ALA A 109 -8.06 0.55 -5.96
CA ALA A 109 -8.48 1.70 -5.15
C ALA A 109 -7.45 2.85 -5.24
N LEU A 110 -6.15 2.54 -5.17
CA LEU A 110 -5.07 3.51 -5.35
C LEU A 110 -5.19 4.21 -6.70
N VAL A 111 -5.30 3.47 -7.81
CA VAL A 111 -5.40 4.06 -9.15
C VAL A 111 -6.62 4.97 -9.27
N ARG A 112 -7.77 4.59 -8.68
CA ARG A 112 -8.97 5.44 -8.68
C ARG A 112 -8.81 6.69 -7.81
N ALA A 113 -8.18 6.56 -6.64
CA ALA A 113 -7.87 7.66 -5.75
C ALA A 113 -6.86 8.63 -6.38
N THR A 114 -5.82 8.12 -7.03
CA THR A 114 -4.76 8.93 -7.64
C THR A 114 -5.13 9.46 -9.03
N ARG A 115 -6.09 8.87 -9.76
CA ARG A 115 -6.62 9.47 -11.01
C ARG A 115 -7.19 10.86 -10.74
N SER A 116 -7.77 11.07 -9.57
CA SER A 116 -8.24 12.37 -9.08
C SER A 116 -7.11 13.35 -8.76
N HIS A 117 -5.86 12.88 -8.64
CA HIS A 117 -4.68 13.70 -8.26
C HIS A 117 -3.62 13.76 -9.38
N LEU A 118 -3.69 12.91 -10.41
CA LEU A 118 -2.76 12.88 -11.56
C LEU A 118 -3.22 13.74 -12.75
N ILE A 119 -4.45 14.29 -12.74
CA ILE A 119 -4.96 15.24 -13.75
C ILE A 119 -4.56 16.69 -13.43
N LEU A 120 -3.65 16.90 -12.48
CA LEU A 120 -3.15 18.22 -12.11
C LEU A 120 -1.63 18.19 -12.00
N ASN A 121 -0.96 18.17 -13.16
CA ASN A 121 0.38 18.73 -13.37
C ASN A 121 0.42 19.31 -14.78
#